data_AF-A0A0F4NBU6-F1
#
_entry.id   AF-A0A0F4NBU6-F1
#
_cell.length_a   1.000
_cell.length_b   1.000
_cell.length_c   1.000
_cell.angle_alpha   90.00
_cell.angle_beta   90.00
_cell.angle_gamma   90.00
#
_symmetry.space_group_name_H-M   'P 1'
#
loop_
_entity.id
_entity.type
_entity.pdbx_description
1 polymer ?
#
loop_
_entity_poly.entity_id
_entity_poly.type
_entity_poly.pdbx_seq_one_letter_code
_entity_poly.pdbx_strand_id
1 'polypeptide(L)'
;NDGPTATANSYDVNEGGNVSGNLIGDDTGAGKDSDPENDSLSVTHINGQLLSFDADGEAQVSIGDGVLTVKADGSFSYAHNGAEPAPTSFKYTVSDGDKSSEATV
;
A
#
# COMPACT_ATOMS: atom_id res chain seq x y z
N ASN A 1 -11.59 -13.54 -16.38
CA ASN A 1 -10.99 -12.72 -15.34
C ASN A 1 -11.46 -13.23 -14.00
N ASP A 2 -10.56 -13.91 -13.31
CA ASP A 2 -10.63 -14.23 -11.89
C ASP A 2 -10.40 -12.93 -11.10
N GLY A 3 -9.82 -12.95 -9.92
CA GLY A 3 -9.58 -11.71 -9.19
C GLY A 3 -8.22 -11.77 -8.53
N PRO A 4 -7.67 -10.60 -8.16
CA PRO A 4 -6.33 -10.55 -7.62
C PRO A 4 -6.28 -11.21 -6.24
N THR A 5 -5.10 -11.69 -5.88
CA THR A 5 -4.74 -12.09 -4.52
C THR A 5 -3.77 -11.06 -3.97
N ALA A 6 -4.24 -10.27 -2.99
CA ALA A 6 -3.39 -9.39 -2.21
C ALA A 6 -2.80 -10.14 -1.01
N THR A 7 -1.56 -9.84 -0.66
CA THR A 7 -0.75 -10.51 0.37
C THR A 7 -0.18 -9.49 1.34
N ALA A 8 -0.16 -9.80 2.63
CA ALA A 8 0.23 -8.82 3.63
C ALA A 8 1.71 -8.42 3.50
N ASN A 9 2.00 -7.13 3.71
CA ASN A 9 3.36 -6.63 3.80
C ASN A 9 3.68 -6.19 5.24
N SER A 10 4.96 -6.02 5.56
CA SER A 10 5.45 -5.57 6.87
C SER A 10 6.74 -4.80 6.69
N TYR A 11 6.81 -3.60 7.27
CA TYR A 11 7.97 -2.72 7.16
C TYR A 11 8.34 -2.16 8.53
N ASP A 12 9.63 -2.00 8.78
CA ASP A 12 10.14 -1.33 9.98
C ASP A 12 10.46 0.13 9.67
N VAL A 13 10.05 1.02 10.56
CA VAL A 13 10.39 2.45 10.50
C VAL A 13 10.71 2.94 11.90
N ASN A 14 11.86 3.62 12.04
CA ASN A 14 12.23 4.26 13.29
C ASN A 14 11.44 5.56 13.48
N GLU A 15 11.38 6.05 14.71
CA GLU A 15 10.88 7.38 15.04
C GLU A 15 11.50 8.46 14.16
N GLY A 16 10.67 9.26 13.50
CA GLY A 16 11.11 10.34 12.61
C GLY A 16 11.77 9.85 11.32
N GLY A 17 11.77 8.53 11.11
CA GLY A 17 12.34 7.87 9.95
C GLY A 17 11.39 7.87 8.75
N ASN A 18 11.93 7.38 7.64
CA ASN A 18 11.19 7.16 6.41
C ASN A 18 11.39 5.72 5.98
N VAL A 19 10.36 5.11 5.42
CA VAL A 19 10.44 3.80 4.77
C VAL A 19 9.74 3.87 3.42
N SER A 20 10.25 3.13 2.45
CA SER A 20 9.69 3.05 1.10
C SER A 20 9.68 1.61 0.64
N GLY A 21 8.71 1.28 -0.21
CA GLY A 21 8.55 -0.06 -0.76
C GLY A 21 7.52 -0.07 -1.88
N ASN A 22 7.01 -1.25 -2.20
CA ASN A 22 5.92 -1.44 -3.13
C ASN A 22 4.89 -2.44 -2.58
N LEU A 23 3.65 -1.99 -2.40
CA LEU A 23 2.54 -2.77 -1.85
C LEU A 23 2.19 -4.01 -2.67
N ILE A 24 2.45 -3.99 -3.98
CA ILE A 24 2.11 -5.08 -4.92
C ILE A 24 3.33 -5.99 -5.13
N GLY A 25 4.51 -5.37 -5.31
CA GLY A 25 5.70 -6.04 -5.82
C GLY A 25 6.67 -6.57 -4.77
N ASP A 26 6.58 -6.11 -3.53
CA ASP A 26 7.43 -6.60 -2.44
C ASP A 26 6.95 -7.94 -1.91
N ASP A 27 7.88 -8.72 -1.37
CA ASP A 27 7.58 -9.91 -0.58
C ASP A 27 8.29 -9.76 0.77
N THR A 28 7.54 -9.35 1.79
CA THR A 28 8.06 -9.21 3.15
C THR A 28 7.77 -10.46 4.00
N GLY A 29 7.46 -11.60 3.37
CA GLY A 29 7.27 -12.90 4.01
C GLY A 29 5.93 -13.58 3.73
N ALA A 30 4.94 -12.87 3.18
CA ALA A 30 3.63 -13.44 2.82
C ALA A 30 3.48 -13.74 1.31
N GLY A 31 4.50 -13.45 0.50
CA GLY A 31 4.43 -13.48 -0.96
C GLY A 31 4.23 -12.09 -1.56
N LYS A 32 4.06 -12.07 -2.89
CA LYS A 32 3.72 -10.88 -3.68
C LYS A 32 2.26 -10.92 -4.08
N ASP A 33 1.72 -9.75 -4.37
CA ASP A 33 0.40 -9.66 -4.95
C ASP A 33 0.42 -10.22 -6.38
N SER A 34 -0.66 -10.91 -6.74
CA SER A 34 -0.72 -11.62 -8.02
C SER A 34 -2.15 -11.69 -8.54
N ASP A 35 -2.28 -11.87 -9.84
CA ASP A 35 -3.53 -12.23 -10.49
C ASP A 35 -3.34 -13.53 -11.28
N PRO A 36 -4.30 -14.48 -11.29
CA PRO A 36 -4.17 -15.74 -12.02
C PRO A 36 -3.95 -15.59 -13.53
N GLU A 37 -4.51 -14.53 -14.13
CA GLU A 37 -4.31 -14.20 -15.54
C GLU A 37 -3.11 -13.28 -15.76
N ASN A 38 -2.45 -12.86 -14.68
CA ASN A 38 -1.34 -11.92 -14.69
C ASN A 38 -1.75 -10.55 -15.26
N ASP A 39 -3.00 -10.16 -15.00
CA ASP A 39 -3.53 -8.83 -15.29
C ASP A 39 -2.79 -7.75 -14.47
N SER A 40 -2.79 -6.52 -14.99
CA SER A 40 -2.07 -5.42 -14.34
C SER A 40 -2.78 -4.98 -13.06
N LEU A 41 -2.03 -4.97 -11.97
CA LEU A 41 -2.53 -4.62 -10.65
C LEU A 41 -2.32 -3.15 -10.33
N SER A 42 -3.30 -2.55 -9.65
CA SER A 42 -3.22 -1.18 -9.17
C SER A 42 -3.79 -1.01 -7.78
N VAL A 43 -3.16 -0.17 -6.95
CA VAL A 43 -3.67 0.24 -5.65
C VAL A 43 -4.73 1.32 -5.84
N THR A 44 -5.92 1.08 -5.30
CA THR A 44 -7.08 1.96 -5.50
C THR A 44 -7.57 2.60 -4.20
N HIS A 45 -7.38 1.93 -3.06
CA HIS A 45 -7.86 2.41 -1.77
C HIS A 45 -6.83 2.17 -0.67
N ILE A 46 -6.87 3.04 0.33
CA ILE A 46 -6.21 2.85 1.63
C ILE A 46 -7.27 3.02 2.73
N ASN A 47 -7.35 2.07 3.65
CA ASN A 47 -8.38 2.00 4.71
C ASN A 47 -9.81 2.14 4.18
N GLY A 48 -10.08 1.60 2.98
CA GLY A 48 -11.37 1.71 2.30
C GLY A 48 -11.68 3.10 1.73
N GLN A 49 -10.77 4.07 1.85
CA GLN A 49 -10.90 5.37 1.19
C GLN A 49 -10.30 5.32 -0.21
N LEU A 50 -11.07 5.77 -1.20
CA LEU A 50 -10.61 5.87 -2.59
C LEU A 50 -9.48 6.89 -2.69
N LEU A 51 -8.39 6.49 -3.35
CA LEU A 51 -7.24 7.36 -3.60
C LEU A 51 -7.54 8.37 -4.71
N SER A 52 -7.11 9.61 -4.48
CA SER A 52 -7.10 10.67 -5.50
C SER A 52 -5.66 11.04 -5.78
N PHE A 53 -5.20 10.69 -6.99
CA PHE A 53 -3.82 10.95 -7.41
C PHE A 53 -3.68 12.37 -7.97
N ASP A 54 -2.58 13.03 -7.63
CA ASP A 54 -2.21 14.35 -8.15
C ASP A 54 -1.57 14.26 -9.55
N ALA A 55 -0.99 15.38 -10.02
CA ALA A 55 -0.35 15.47 -11.33
C ALA A 55 0.90 14.58 -11.47
N ASP A 56 1.53 14.20 -10.35
CA ASP A 56 2.70 13.33 -10.29
C ASP A 56 2.32 11.85 -10.05
N GLY A 57 1.02 11.57 -9.96
CA GLY A 57 0.46 10.23 -9.74
C GLY A 57 0.51 9.80 -8.28
N GLU A 58 0.63 10.74 -7.34
CA GLU A 58 0.76 10.48 -5.91
C GLU A 58 -0.55 10.77 -5.16
N ALA A 59 -0.88 9.92 -4.19
CA ALA A 59 -1.95 10.15 -3.24
C ALA A 59 -1.38 10.11 -1.81
N GLN A 60 -1.82 11.05 -0.97
CA GLN A 60 -1.38 11.16 0.42
C GLN A 60 -2.48 10.74 1.39
N VAL A 61 -2.12 9.90 2.36
CA VAL A 61 -3.02 9.39 3.39
C VAL A 61 -2.34 9.48 4.75
N SER A 62 -3.01 10.07 5.75
CA SER A 62 -2.52 10.06 7.13
C SER A 62 -2.75 8.68 7.75
N ILE A 63 -1.68 8.07 8.24
CA ILE A 63 -1.67 6.72 8.78
C ILE A 63 -0.92 6.76 10.11
N GLY A 64 -1.63 6.56 11.23
CA GLY A 64 -1.06 6.68 12.56
C GLY A 64 -0.34 8.02 12.77
N ASP A 65 0.92 7.95 13.19
CA ASP A 65 1.82 9.08 13.43
C ASP A 65 2.64 9.48 12.19
N GLY A 66 2.12 9.24 10.98
CA GLY A 66 2.83 9.58 9.77
C GLY A 66 1.93 9.82 8.57
N VAL A 67 2.60 10.05 7.44
CA VAL A 67 1.96 10.26 6.14
C VAL A 67 2.48 9.24 5.16
N LEU A 68 1.56 8.47 4.58
CA LEU A 68 1.80 7.58 3.46
C LEU A 68 1.58 8.36 2.16
N THR A 69 2.59 8.39 1.29
CA THR A 69 2.48 8.82 -0.10
C THR A 69 2.56 7.58 -0.97
N VAL A 70 1.51 7.29 -1.74
CA VAL A 70 1.36 6.05 -2.53
C VAL A 70 0.97 6.35 -3.98
N LYS A 71 1.46 5.53 -4.90
CA LYS A 71 1.12 5.54 -6.34
C LYS A 71 0.24 4.36 -6.69
N ALA A 72 -0.48 4.46 -7.81
CA ALA A 72 -1.33 3.39 -8.31
C ALA A 72 -0.54 2.10 -8.61
N ASP A 73 0.74 2.18 -8.97
CA ASP A 73 1.62 1.00 -9.21
C ASP A 73 2.11 0.30 -7.93
N GLY A 74 1.59 0.71 -6.76
CA GLY A 74 1.95 0.17 -5.46
C GLY A 74 3.17 0.81 -4.81
N SER A 75 3.96 1.60 -5.54
CA SER A 75 5.13 2.28 -4.97
C SER A 75 4.69 3.27 -3.89
N PHE A 76 5.33 3.23 -2.73
CA PHE A 76 5.01 4.13 -1.64
C PHE A 76 6.23 4.63 -0.87
N SER A 77 6.01 5.71 -0.13
CA SER A 77 6.88 6.16 0.96
C SER A 77 6.01 6.50 2.17
N TYR A 78 6.52 6.21 3.36
CA TYR A 78 5.91 6.57 4.62
C TYR A 78 6.90 7.38 5.45
N ALA A 79 6.47 8.54 5.93
CA ALA A 79 7.25 9.42 6.79
C ALA A 79 6.64 9.46 8.19
N HIS A 80 7.38 8.99 9.20
CA HIS A 80 6.98 9.06 10.60
C HIS A 80 7.23 10.48 11.15
N ASN A 81 6.32 11.03 11.95
CA ASN A 81 6.39 12.41 12.43
C ASN A 81 7.39 12.63 13.60
N GLY A 82 7.91 11.55 14.17
CA GLY A 82 8.88 11.58 15.30
C GLY A 82 8.26 11.50 16.70
N ALA A 83 6.96 11.30 16.81
CA ALA A 83 6.33 10.87 18.07
C ALA A 83 6.83 9.47 18.49
N GLU A 84 6.57 9.08 19.74
CA GLU A 84 6.86 7.72 20.20
C GLU A 84 6.13 6.71 19.29
N PRO A 85 6.79 5.65 18.80
CA PRO A 85 6.30 4.87 17.70
C PRO A 85 5.20 3.95 18.23
N ALA A 86 3.99 4.21 17.78
CA ALA A 86 2.88 3.29 17.96
C ALA A 86 2.84 2.31 16.79
N PRO A 87 2.63 1.00 17.03
CA PRO A 87 2.36 0.04 15.97
C PRO A 87 1.22 0.59 15.11
N THR A 88 1.52 0.81 13.84
CA THR A 88 0.57 1.37 12.88
C THR A 88 0.30 0.32 11.81
N SER A 89 -0.96 0.14 11.45
CA SER A 89 -1.37 -0.76 10.39
C SER A 89 -2.43 -0.11 9.53
N PHE A 90 -2.46 -0.47 8.25
CA PHE A 90 -3.50 -0.03 7.32
C PHE A 90 -3.87 -1.13 6.33
N LYS A 91 -5.07 -1.03 5.78
CA LYS A 91 -5.50 -1.89 4.68
C LYS A 91 -5.26 -1.19 3.36
N TYR A 92 -4.84 -1.93 2.35
CA TYR A 92 -4.80 -1.46 0.98
C TYR A 92 -5.63 -2.37 0.08
N THR A 93 -6.22 -1.80 -0.95
CA THR A 93 -7.03 -2.53 -1.94
C THR A 93 -6.32 -2.52 -3.29
N VAL A 94 -6.09 -3.72 -3.82
CA VAL A 94 -5.54 -3.94 -5.17
C VAL A 94 -6.67 -4.34 -6.12
N SER A 95 -6.64 -3.81 -7.34
CA SER A 95 -7.56 -4.15 -8.41
C SER A 95 -6.82 -4.50 -9.70
N ASP A 96 -7.37 -5.46 -10.42
CA ASP A 96 -6.99 -5.88 -11.78
C ASP A 96 -7.76 -5.10 -12.88
N GLY A 97 -8.66 -4.21 -12.50
CA GLY A 97 -9.57 -3.48 -13.40
C GLY A 97 -11.02 -4.00 -13.42
N ASP A 98 -11.28 -5.23 -12.97
CA ASP A 98 -12.63 -5.82 -12.89
C ASP A 98 -13.02 -6.21 -11.46
N LYS A 99 -12.10 -6.79 -10.69
CA LYS A 99 -12.25 -7.23 -9.31
C LYS A 99 -11.18 -6.60 -8.41
N SER A 100 -11.31 -6.84 -7.11
CA SER A 100 -10.38 -6.32 -6.12
C SER A 100 -10.18 -7.28 -4.96
N SER A 101 -9.07 -7.08 -4.26
CA SER A 101 -8.68 -7.83 -3.07
C SER A 101 -7.99 -6.89 -2.09
N GLU A 102 -7.98 -7.25 -0.81
CA GLU A 102 -7.43 -6.42 0.26
C GLU A 102 -6.37 -7.19 1.05
N ALA A 103 -5.32 -6.48 1.47
CA ALA A 103 -4.35 -6.96 2.42
C ALA A 103 -3.94 -5.85 3.40
N THR A 104 -3.18 -6.23 4.42
CA THR A 104 -2.69 -5.31 5.45
C THR A 104 -1.22 -5.04 5.28
N VAL A 105 -0.83 -3.82 5.66
CA VAL A 105 0.54 -3.44 6.01
C VAL A 105 0.59 -3.10 7.48
#